data_AF-A0A259NG44-F1
#
_entry.id   AF-A0A259NG44-F1
#
_cell.length_a   1.000
_cell.length_b   1.000
_cell.length_c   1.000
_cell.angle_alpha   90.00
_cell.angle_beta   90.00
_cell.angle_gamma   90.00
#
_symmetry.space_group_name_H-M   'P 1'
#
loop_
_entity.id
_entity.type
_entity.pdbx_description
1 polymer ?
#
loop_
_entity_poly.entity_id
_entity_poly.type
_entity_poly.pdbx_seq_one_letter_code
_entity_poly.pdbx_strand_id
1 'polypeptide(L)' 'VIVVNTQPPLHEIWVAAKSGGYHYRWAGTLAAPLWLDTKTGRELLSDLSAFATAQAGQTINVSLVKR' A
#
# COMPACT_ATOMS: atom_id res chain seq x y z
N VAL A 1 7.79 -6.33 10.68
CA VAL A 1 6.53 -6.88 10.15
C VAL A 1 5.84 -5.75 9.41
N ILE A 2 5.21 -6.04 8.27
CA ILE A 2 4.30 -5.12 7.58
C ILE A 2 2.92 -5.79 7.62
N VAL A 3 1.92 -5.08 8.13
CA VAL A 3 0.54 -5.56 8.21
C VAL A 3 -0.29 -4.79 7.21
N VAL A 4 -1.07 -5.51 6.40
CA VAL A 4 -2.01 -4.93 5.42
C VAL A 4 -3.40 -5.46 5.76
N ASN A 5 -4.37 -4.56 5.92
CA ASN A 5 -5.75 -4.94 6.22
C ASN A 5 -6.75 -4.01 5.52
N THR A 6 -7.97 -4.50 5.33
CA THR A 6 -9.08 -3.66 4.87
C THR A 6 -9.75 -2.95 6.03
N GLN A 7 -10.28 -1.75 5.78
CA GLN A 7 -11.20 -1.03 6.66
C GLN A 7 -12.52 -0.77 5.92
N PRO A 8 -13.46 -1.74 5.95
CA PRO A 8 -14.68 -1.67 5.16
C PRO A 8 -15.54 -0.40 5.38
N PRO A 9 -15.74 0.11 6.62
CA PRO A 9 -16.55 1.31 6.83
C PRO A 9 -16.00 2.57 6.16
N LEU A 10 -14.68 2.62 5.93
CA LEU A 10 -14.00 3.77 5.31
C LEU A 10 -13.69 3.54 3.84
N HIS A 11 -13.93 2.32 3.32
CA HIS A 11 -13.49 1.88 1.99
C HIS A 11 -11.99 2.10 1.78
N GLU A 12 -11.20 1.78 2.81
CA GLU A 12 -9.75 1.99 2.83
C GLU A 12 -8.97 0.69 2.99
N ILE A 13 -7.71 0.73 2.58
CA ILE A 13 -6.68 -0.24 2.96
C ILE A 13 -5.75 0.47 3.94
N TRP A 14 -5.47 -0.16 5.08
CA TRP A 14 -4.51 0.35 6.05
C TRP A 14 -3.23 -0.50 6.02
N VAL A 15 -2.10 0.18 6.15
CA VAL A 15 -0.77 -0.43 6.24
C VAL A 15 -0.09 0.04 7.51
N ALA A 16 0.33 -0.91 8.35
CA ALA A 16 1.24 -0.65 9.44
C ALA A 16 2.63 -1.17 9.07
N ALA A 17 3.61 -0.27 9.01
CA ALA A 17 5.01 -0.56 8.74
C ALA A 17 5.90 -0.03 9.88
N LYS A 18 7.18 -0.40 9.88
CA LYS A 18 8.15 0.13 10.87
C LYS A 18 8.22 1.66 10.91
N SER A 19 7.94 2.33 9.79
CA SER A 19 7.96 3.78 9.64
C SER A 19 6.67 4.49 10.08
N GLY A 20 5.57 3.75 10.31
CA GLY A 20 4.30 4.35 10.73
C GLY A 20 3.06 3.64 10.16
N GLY A 21 1.91 4.32 10.29
CA GLY A 21 0.61 3.89 9.77
C GLY A 21 0.15 4.75 8.59
N TYR A 22 -0.34 4.09 7.55
CA TYR A 22 -0.71 4.67 6.25
C TYR A 22 -2.09 4.20 5.84
N HIS A 23 -2.89 5.11 5.28
CA HIS A 23 -4.29 4.87 4.96
C HIS A 23 -4.51 5.20 3.50
N TYR A 24 -4.94 4.20 2.72
CA TYR A 24 -5.10 4.32 1.29
C TYR A 24 -6.56 4.23 0.90
N ARG A 25 -7.01 5.14 0.03
CA ARG A 25 -8.35 5.14 -0.54
C ARG A 25 -8.30 4.80 -2.02
N TRP A 26 -9.34 4.13 -2.49
CA TRP A 26 -9.49 3.79 -3.91
C TRP A 26 -9.62 5.07 -4.76
N ALA A 27 -8.80 5.16 -5.80
CA ALA A 27 -8.82 6.26 -6.78
C ALA A 27 -8.79 5.75 -8.22
N GLY A 28 -8.85 4.43 -8.43
CA GLY A 28 -8.71 3.78 -9.72
C GLY A 28 -10.00 3.24 -10.31
N THR A 29 -9.84 2.32 -11.26
CA THR A 29 -10.93 1.53 -11.83
C THR A 29 -10.60 0.05 -11.71
N LEU A 30 -11.57 -0.84 -11.90
CA LEU A 30 -11.30 -2.28 -11.87
C LEU A 30 -10.28 -2.71 -12.94
N ALA A 31 -10.23 -2.00 -14.09
CA ALA A 31 -9.26 -2.23 -15.15
C ALA A 31 -7.87 -1.64 -14.84
N ALA A 32 -7.82 -0.58 -14.04
CA ALA A 32 -6.58 0.09 -13.63
C ALA A 32 -6.65 0.39 -12.12
N PRO A 33 -6.35 -0.61 -11.26
CA PRO A 33 -6.42 -0.44 -9.81
C PRO A 33 -5.45 0.63 -9.33
N LEU A 34 -5.92 1.52 -8.45
CA LEU A 34 -5.11 2.58 -7.87
C LEU A 34 -5.58 2.88 -6.46
N TRP A 35 -4.64 2.85 -5.52
CA TRP A 35 -4.85 3.16 -4.11
C TRP A 35 -3.89 4.26 -3.70
N LEU A 36 -4.42 5.38 -3.21
CA LEU A 36 -3.61 6.56 -2.87
C LEU A 36 -3.68 6.85 -1.37
N ASP A 37 -2.52 7.12 -0.78
CA ASP A 37 -2.41 7.53 0.62
C ASP A 37 -3.17 8.85 0.83
N THR A 38 -4.04 8.85 1.83
CA THR A 38 -4.96 9.96 2.12
C THR A 38 -4.28 11.24 2.62
N LYS A 39 -2.99 11.18 3.01
CA LYS A 39 -2.22 12.33 3.50
C LYS A 39 -1.24 12.86 2.45
N THR A 40 -0.64 11.97 1.68
CA THR A 40 0.51 12.27 0.80
C THR A 40 0.22 12.05 -0.68
N GLY A 41 -0.84 11.32 -1.02
CA GLY A 41 -1.17 10.95 -2.39
C GLY A 41 -0.23 9.92 -3.03
N ARG A 42 0.68 9.29 -2.25
CA ARG A 42 1.56 8.23 -2.76
C ARG A 42 0.77 6.95 -3.03
N GLU A 43 1.27 6.15 -3.96
CA GLU A 43 0.61 4.91 -4.39
C GLU A 43 0.99 3.72 -3.48
N LEU A 44 0.00 2.88 -3.15
CA LEU A 44 0.11 1.75 -2.21
C LEU A 44 1.24 0.76 -2.54
N LEU A 45 1.34 0.26 -3.76
CA LEU A 45 2.34 -0.76 -4.14
C LEU A 45 3.76 -0.18 -4.16
N SER A 46 3.89 1.08 -4.57
CA SER A 46 5.13 1.84 -4.48
C SER A 46 5.60 1.97 -3.02
N ASP A 47 4.70 2.37 -2.12
CA ASP A 47 4.98 2.46 -0.69
C ASP A 47 5.29 1.09 -0.07
N LEU A 48 4.54 0.04 -0.41
CA LEU A 48 4.82 -1.33 0.05
C LEU A 48 6.21 -1.81 -0.39
N SER A 49 6.62 -1.50 -1.62
CA SER A 49 7.97 -1.80 -2.11
C SER A 49 9.04 -1.06 -1.30
N ALA A 50 8.81 0.22 -0.99
CA ALA A 50 9.72 1.00 -0.16
C ALA A 50 9.81 0.46 1.28
N PHE A 51 8.67 0.13 1.90
CA PHE A 51 8.62 -0.42 3.26
C PHE A 51 9.28 -1.80 3.33
N ALA A 52 9.00 -2.67 2.36
CA ALA A 52 9.59 -4.00 2.30
C ALA A 52 11.10 -3.93 2.09
N THR A 53 11.56 -3.06 1.19
CA THR A 53 12.99 -2.82 0.93
C THR A 53 13.70 -2.33 2.20
N ALA A 54 13.14 -1.32 2.87
CA ALA A 54 13.70 -0.79 4.11
C ALA A 54 13.75 -1.85 5.24
N GLN A 55 12.75 -2.74 5.30
CA GLN A 55 12.73 -3.80 6.31
C GLN A 55 13.68 -4.96 5.98
N ALA A 56 13.84 -5.32 4.70
CA ALA A 56 14.63 -6.46 4.25
C ALA A 56 16.13 -6.14 4.11
N GLY A 57 16.51 -4.86 4.00
CA GLY A 57 17.89 -4.45 3.73
C GLY A 57 18.34 -4.75 2.30
N GLN A 58 17.41 -5.10 1.41
CA GLN A 58 17.63 -5.34 -0.02
C GLN A 58 16.40 -4.93 -0.81
N THR A 59 16.56 -4.64 -2.10
CA THR A 59 15.45 -4.21 -2.97
C THR A 59 14.37 -5.29 -3.08
N ILE A 60 13.15 -4.94 -2.73
CA ILE A 60 11.94 -5.77 -2.92
C ILE A 60 10.95 -4.99 -3.78
N ASN A 61 10.48 -5.62 -4.87
CA ASN A 61 9.45 -5.07 -5.74
C ASN A 61 8.11 -5.75 -5.45
N VAL A 62 7.11 -4.97 -5.09
CA VAL A 62 5.73 -5.42 -4.89
C VAL A 62 4.90 -4.99 -6.11
N SER A 63 4.25 -5.96 -6.76
CA SER A 63 3.42 -5.71 -7.94
C SER A 63 2.16 -6.60 -7.92
N LEU A 64 1.14 -6.19 -8.66
CA LEU A 64 -0.06 -7.03 -8.85
C LEU A 64 0.28 -8.22 -9.74
N VAL A 65 -0.11 -9.41 -9.29
CA VAL A 65 -0.06 -10.62 -10.11
C VAL A 65 -1.36 -10.69 -10.90
N LYS A 66 -1.25 -10.81 -12.24
CA LYS A 66 -2.41 -11.11 -13.08
C LYS A 66 -2.91 -12.51 -12.70
N ARG A 67 -4.18 -12.62 -12.32
CA ARG A 67 -4.88 -13.91 -12.22
C ARG A 67 -5.46 -14.28 -13.57
#